data_AF-A0A148N993-F1
#
_entry.id   AF-A0A148N993-F1
#
_cell.length_a   1.000
_cell.length_b   1.000
_cell.length_c   1.000
_cell.angle_alpha   90.00
_cell.angle_beta   90.00
_cell.angle_gamma   90.00
#
_symmetry.space_group_name_H-M   'P 1'
#
loop_
_entity.id
_entity.type
_entity.pdbx_description
1 polymer ?
#
loop_
_entity_poly.entity_id
_entity_poly.type
_entity_poly.pdbx_seq_one_letter_code
_entity_poly.pdbx_strand_id
1 'polypeptide(L)'
;MDISPEEYEKQVVGWLRDAGGMLDKFEVKHLSHLCGAGGDYEFDAVAQLTILNGAQIVVLVECKRYSRPVEREKLLSLWAKM
;
A
#
# COMPACT_ATOMS: atom_id res chain seq x y z
N MET A 1 -7.69 -15.19 17.53
CA MET A 1 -8.29 -15.42 16.20
C MET A 1 -7.26 -15.06 15.17
N ASP A 2 -6.93 -15.98 14.27
CA ASP A 2 -6.12 -15.66 13.11
C ASP A 2 -7.02 -14.92 12.11
N ILE A 3 -6.77 -13.63 11.91
CA ILE A 3 -7.40 -12.87 10.82
C ILE A 3 -6.81 -13.36 9.50
N SER A 4 -7.63 -13.45 8.46
CA SER A 4 -7.18 -13.83 7.12
C SER A 4 -6.25 -12.76 6.52
N PRO A 5 -5.44 -13.11 5.50
CA PRO A 5 -4.63 -12.12 4.79
C PRO A 5 -5.47 -10.93 4.29
N GLU A 6 -6.61 -11.20 3.66
CA GLU A 6 -7.51 -10.16 3.12
C GLU A 6 -8.11 -9.29 4.24
N GLU A 7 -8.47 -9.87 5.39
CA GLU A 7 -8.95 -9.11 6.55
C GLU A 7 -7.87 -8.18 7.10
N TYR A 8 -6.62 -8.65 7.13
CA TYR A 8 -5.48 -7.84 7.53
C TYR A 8 -5.23 -6.68 6.55
N GLU A 9 -5.30 -6.94 5.25
CA GLU A 9 -5.16 -5.89 4.23
C GLU A 9 -6.25 -4.81 4.36
N LYS A 10 -7.51 -5.22 4.53
CA LYS A 10 -8.63 -4.30 4.77
C LYS A 10 -8.44 -3.48 6.04
N GLN A 11 -7.90 -4.10 7.10
CA GLN A 11 -7.55 -3.39 8.33
C GLN A 11 -6.45 -2.33 8.09
N VAL A 12 -5.39 -2.67 7.35
CA VAL A 12 -4.32 -1.72 6.99
C VAL A 12 -4.87 -0.56 6.14
N VAL A 13 -5.76 -0.84 5.19
CA VAL A 13 -6.44 0.20 4.40
C VAL A 13 -7.26 1.13 5.30
N GLY A 14 -7.96 0.58 6.30
CA GLY A 14 -8.65 1.38 7.33
C GLY A 14 -7.68 2.30 8.07
N TRP A 15 -6.57 1.78 8.58
CA TRP A 15 -5.55 2.57 9.27
C TRP A 15 -4.97 3.69 8.40
N LEU A 16 -4.71 3.42 7.12
CA LEU A 16 -4.21 4.44 6.20
C LEU A 16 -5.24 5.56 5.99
N ARG A 17 -6.52 5.19 5.80
CA ARG A 17 -7.63 6.16 5.65
C ARG A 17 -7.78 7.04 6.88
N ASP A 18 -7.75 6.45 8.07
CA ASP A 18 -7.85 7.18 9.33
C ASP A 18 -6.65 8.13 9.53
N ALA A 19 -5.44 7.68 9.20
CA ALA A 19 -4.22 8.47 9.33
C ALA A 19 -4.14 9.66 8.36
N GLY A 20 -4.71 9.53 7.16
CA GLY A 20 -4.64 10.56 6.13
C GLY A 20 -5.80 11.56 6.10
N GLY A 21 -6.68 11.55 7.10
CA GLY A 21 -7.87 12.43 7.15
C GLY A 21 -7.61 13.94 7.08
N MET A 22 -6.36 14.39 7.26
CA MET A 22 -5.94 15.79 7.13
C MET A 22 -5.20 16.13 5.83
N LEU A 23 -4.91 15.13 4.98
CA LEU A 23 -4.13 15.30 3.77
C LEU A 23 -5.02 15.70 2.59
N ASP A 24 -4.56 16.67 1.79
CA ASP A 24 -5.30 17.11 0.60
C ASP A 24 -5.35 16.00 -0.47
N LYS A 25 -6.54 15.80 -1.03
CA LYS A 25 -6.84 14.77 -2.04
C LYS A 25 -6.28 13.38 -1.69
N PHE A 26 -6.37 13.02 -0.41
CA PHE A 26 -5.92 11.71 0.04
C PHE A 26 -6.94 10.62 -0.27
N GLU A 27 -6.51 9.58 -0.98
CA GLU A 27 -7.29 8.39 -1.24
C GLU A 27 -6.49 7.13 -0.97
N VAL A 28 -7.17 6.06 -0.54
CA VAL A 28 -6.57 4.73 -0.37
C VAL A 28 -7.46 3.69 -1.02
N LYS A 29 -6.90 2.94 -1.97
CA LYS A 29 -7.55 1.86 -2.70
C LYS A 29 -6.97 0.51 -2.27
N HIS A 30 -7.85 -0.44 -1.96
CA HIS A 30 -7.50 -1.86 -1.71
C HIS A 30 -7.43 -2.58 -3.05
N LEU A 31 -6.47 -3.50 -3.21
CA LEU A 31 -6.27 -4.31 -4.43
C LEU A 31 -6.22 -3.48 -5.72
N SER A 32 -5.37 -2.47 -5.73
CA SER A 32 -5.21 -1.59 -6.89
C SER A 32 -4.21 -2.19 -7.87
N HIS A 33 -4.61 -2.24 -9.14
CA HIS A 33 -3.73 -2.59 -10.25
C HIS A 33 -3.05 -1.32 -10.78
N LEU A 34 -1.72 -1.35 -10.89
CA LEU A 34 -0.93 -0.28 -11.48
C LEU A 34 -0.05 -0.84 -12.60
N CYS A 35 -0.08 -0.15 -13.73
CA CYS A 35 0.78 -0.43 -14.88
C CYS A 35 2.09 0.36 -14.73
N GLY A 36 3.22 -0.32 -14.76
CA GLY A 36 4.55 0.28 -14.72
C GLY A 36 5.46 -0.21 -15.85
N ALA A 37 6.67 0.34 -15.93
CA ALA A 37 7.64 -0.06 -16.95
C ALA A 37 8.06 -1.55 -16.85
N GLY A 38 7.93 -2.14 -15.67
CA GLY A 38 8.19 -3.56 -15.40
C GLY A 38 7.00 -4.50 -15.64
N GLY A 39 5.81 -3.97 -15.94
CA GLY A 39 4.58 -4.73 -16.13
C GLY A 39 3.43 -4.25 -15.25
N ASP A 40 2.36 -5.05 -15.22
CA ASP A 40 1.18 -4.80 -14.41
C ASP A 40 1.33 -5.47 -13.04
N TYR A 41 1.12 -4.69 -11.98
CA TYR A 41 1.25 -5.16 -10.62
C TYR A 41 -0.01 -4.87 -9.83
N GLU A 42 -0.47 -5.89 -9.10
CA GLU A 42 -1.45 -5.72 -8.02
C GLU A 42 -0.69 -5.39 -6.72
N PHE A 43 -1.26 -4.46 -5.96
CA PHE A 43 -0.82 -4.10 -4.62
C PHE A 43 -1.99 -4.18 -3.65
N ASP A 44 -1.72 -4.72 -2.46
CA ASP A 44 -2.70 -4.84 -1.38
C ASP A 44 -3.34 -3.49 -1.05
N ALA A 45 -2.54 -2.42 -1.00
CA ALA A 45 -3.09 -1.07 -0.96
C ALA A 45 -2.25 -0.06 -1.75
N VAL A 46 -2.92 0.95 -2.30
CA VAL A 46 -2.31 2.12 -2.93
C VAL A 46 -2.91 3.36 -2.32
N ALA A 47 -2.08 4.18 -1.69
CA ALA A 47 -2.48 5.49 -1.19
C ALA A 47 -1.95 6.60 -2.10
N GLN A 48 -2.77 7.60 -2.38
CA GLN A 48 -2.39 8.76 -3.17
C GLN A 48 -2.67 10.03 -2.37
N LEU A 49 -1.77 11.01 -2.45
CA LEU A 49 -1.94 12.32 -1.83
C LEU A 49 -1.38 13.41 -2.74
N THR A 50 -1.92 14.62 -2.59
CA THR A 50 -1.34 15.82 -3.19
C THR A 50 -0.72 16.68 -2.10
N ILE A 51 0.55 17.03 -2.27
CA ILE A 51 1.27 17.94 -1.37
C ILE A 51 1.97 19.03 -2.18
N LEU A 52 2.61 19.98 -1.49
CA LEU A 52 3.47 21.01 -2.10
C LEU A 52 2.81 21.75 -3.28
N ASN A 53 1.51 22.06 -3.16
CA ASN A 53 0.73 22.76 -4.18
C ASN A 53 0.68 22.05 -5.55
N GLY A 54 0.60 20.72 -5.56
CA GLY A 54 0.32 19.93 -6.77
C GLY A 54 1.19 18.70 -7.00
N ALA A 55 2.20 18.47 -6.15
CA ALA A 55 3.01 17.27 -6.21
C ALA A 55 2.18 16.04 -5.81
N GLN A 56 2.07 15.07 -6.71
CA GLN A 56 1.37 13.82 -6.46
C GLN A 56 2.35 12.80 -5.88
N ILE A 57 1.99 12.20 -4.76
CA ILE A 57 2.72 11.09 -4.15
C ILE A 57 1.83 9.86 -4.22
N VAL A 58 2.42 8.75 -4.66
CA VAL A 58 1.81 7.42 -4.62
C VAL A 58 2.61 6.56 -3.64
N VAL A 59 1.92 5.97 -2.68
CA VAL A 59 2.47 5.05 -1.69
C VAL A 59 1.94 3.66 -2.00
N LEU A 60 2.85 2.75 -2.35
CA LEU A 60 2.58 1.34 -2.66
C LEU A 60 2.75 0.51 -1.40
N VAL A 61 1.75 -0.32 -1.08
CA VAL A 61 1.71 -1.07 0.19
C VAL A 61 1.47 -2.54 -0.08
N GLU A 62 2.32 -3.37 0.53
CA GLU A 62 2.23 -4.84 0.56
C GLU A 62 2.17 -5.31 2.01
N CYS A 63 1.09 -5.98 2.35
CA CYS A 63 0.80 -6.49 3.67
C CYS A 63 1.47 -7.85 3.87
N LYS A 64 2.23 -7.98 4.96
CA LYS A 64 2.85 -9.24 5.37
C LYS A 64 2.64 -9.42 6.87
N ARG A 65 1.70 -10.30 7.23
CA ARG A 65 1.41 -10.66 8.63
C ARG A 65 2.15 -11.92 9.02
N TYR A 66 3.33 -11.76 9.60
CA TYR A 66 4.17 -12.86 10.04
C TYR A 66 4.38 -12.80 11.56
N SER A 67 4.59 -13.95 12.19
CA SER A 67 5.01 -14.03 13.59
C SER A 67 6.49 -13.69 13.80
N ARG A 68 7.24 -13.51 12.71
CA ARG A 68 8.65 -13.13 12.67
C ARG A 68 8.86 -11.88 11.80
N PRO A 69 9.99 -11.18 11.91
CA PRO A 69 10.29 -10.03 11.07
C PRO A 69 10.21 -10.34 9.58
N VAL A 70 9.82 -9.34 8.78
CA VAL A 70 9.78 -9.46 7.32
C VAL A 70 11.21 -9.59 6.79
N GLU A 71 11.45 -10.64 6.01
CA GLU A 71 12.75 -10.95 5.44
C GLU A 71 13.11 -9.97 4.30
N ARG A 72 14.42 -9.70 4.13
CA ARG A 72 14.93 -8.77 3.12
C ARG A 72 14.45 -9.10 1.70
N GLU A 73 14.34 -10.37 1.36
CA GLU A 73 13.88 -10.82 0.05
C GLU A 73 12.47 -10.28 -0.29
N LYS A 74 11.57 -10.22 0.71
CA LYS A 74 10.23 -9.67 0.52
C LYS A 74 10.27 -8.18 0.25
N LEU A 75 11.14 -7.43 0.92
CA LEU A 75 11.35 -6.00 0.64
C LEU A 75 11.90 -5.78 -0.77
N LEU A 76 12.86 -6.60 -1.19
CA LEU A 76 13.43 -6.53 -2.54
C LEU A 76 12.40 -6.85 -3.63
N SER A 77 11.49 -7.80 -3.38
CA SER A 77 10.40 -8.09 -4.32
C SER A 77 9.42 -6.94 -4.51
N LEU A 78 9.15 -6.15 -3.46
CA LEU A 78 8.36 -4.93 -3.59
C LEU A 78 9.13 -3.85 -4.35
N TRP A 79 10.42 -3.67 -4.04
CA TRP A 79 11.26 -2.68 -4.71
C TRP A 79 11.42 -2.95 -6.21
N ALA A 80 11.44 -4.21 -6.62
CA ALA A 80 11.51 -4.59 -8.03
C ALA A 80 10.22 -4.28 -8.84
N LYS A 81 9.11 -3.90 -8.18
CA LYS A 81 7.88 -3.44 -8.84
C LYS A 81 7.92 -1.93 -9.18
N MET A 82 8.96 -1.21 -8.75
CA MET A 82 9.16 0.23 -9.00
C MET A 82 9.94 0.52 -10.28
#